data_AF-A0A359ECC7-F1
#
_entry.id   AF-A0A359ECC7-F1
#
_cell.length_a   1.000
_cell.length_b   1.000
_cell.length_c   1.000
_cell.angle_alpha   90.00
_cell.angle_beta   90.00
_cell.angle_gamma   90.00
#
_symmetry.space_group_name_H-M   'P 1'
#
loop_
_entity.id
_entity.type
_entity.pdbx_description
1 polymer ?
#
loop_
_entity_poly.entity_id
_entity_poly.type
_entity_poly.pdbx_seq_one_letter_code
_entity_poly.pdbx_strand_id
1 'polypeptide(L)'
;MDAIREQLEKPLVAGIVFFVIGLLIGLVVLGWGLWPVQWTDAGPADLRADAQEDHLRMAIDSNAYKPDQEKAQRRFSELGEGANDLFAQVQANPGDSDLSAIEAFRQAIEVQAPAPTEEGATEGGGSNLTLLLVMCLVTVVLAGALAAYFLLRKGPSTTTASPASQAQEFSNQVERTDYAALGQETPMSQFMTTYLQGDDLFDDSFSIDSPSGEFLGECGVGISEAIGVGEPKKVTAFEIWLFDKNDIQTVTKVLMSSHAFTDETLRQRLAAKGEPFQSNPGAEMVLETATLRLVARVVDMNYGSGAMPAGSYFERVTLELAVWQKPQS
;
A
#
# COMPACT_ATOMS: atom_id res chain seq x y z
N MET A 1 22.32 -7.75 22.38
CA MET A 1 21.55 -6.48 22.34
C MET A 1 21.90 -5.67 21.09
N ASP A 2 23.02 -5.96 20.43
CA ASP A 2 23.49 -5.20 19.25
C ASP A 2 22.68 -5.48 17.98
N ALA A 3 22.24 -6.72 17.76
CA ALA A 3 21.40 -7.07 16.59
C ALA A 3 20.04 -6.37 16.56
N ILE A 4 19.47 -6.03 17.73
CA ILE A 4 18.20 -5.28 17.82
C ILE A 4 18.45 -3.80 17.50
N ARG A 5 19.58 -3.25 17.94
CA ARG A 5 19.94 -1.84 17.66
C ARG A 5 20.20 -1.61 16.18
N GLU A 6 20.91 -2.53 15.51
CA GLU A 6 21.19 -2.48 14.06
C GLU A 6 19.90 -2.52 13.21
N GLN A 7 18.88 -3.27 13.66
CA GLN A 7 17.59 -3.28 12.97
C GLN A 7 16.77 -2.01 13.21
N LEU A 8 16.93 -1.35 14.36
CA LEU A 8 16.25 -0.08 14.67
C LEU A 8 16.85 1.15 13.95
N GLU A 9 18.04 1.04 13.36
CA GLU A 9 18.62 2.10 12.51
C GLU A 9 17.96 2.17 11.12
N LYS A 10 17.23 1.12 10.71
CA LYS A 10 16.43 1.13 9.49
C LYS A 10 15.15 1.94 9.73
N PRO A 11 14.90 3.02 8.98
CA PRO A 11 13.78 3.94 9.23
C PRO A 11 12.41 3.24 9.17
N LEU A 12 12.29 2.21 8.33
CA LEU A 12 11.07 1.42 8.18
C LEU A 12 10.81 0.53 9.40
N VAL A 13 11.85 -0.12 9.96
CA VAL A 13 11.73 -0.97 11.14
C VAL A 13 11.46 -0.12 12.39
N ALA A 14 12.14 1.01 12.53
CA ALA A 14 11.85 1.98 13.58
C ALA A 14 10.38 2.43 13.51
N GLY A 15 9.88 2.78 12.31
CA GLY A 15 8.49 3.17 12.10
C GLY A 15 7.48 2.11 12.55
N ILE A 16 7.70 0.85 12.16
CA ILE A 16 6.83 -0.28 12.56
C ILE A 16 6.88 -0.48 14.08
N VAL A 17 8.05 -0.44 14.69
CA VAL A 17 8.22 -0.64 16.14
C VAL A 17 7.50 0.47 16.92
N PHE A 18 7.67 1.74 16.53
CA PHE A 18 6.97 2.85 17.18
C PHE A 18 5.45 2.81 16.96
N PHE A 19 4.98 2.36 15.80
CA PHE A 19 3.55 2.18 15.55
C PHE A 19 2.94 1.10 16.46
N VAL A 20 3.61 -0.05 16.58
CA VAL A 20 3.14 -1.15 17.45
C VAL A 20 3.15 -0.73 18.92
N ILE A 21 4.19 -0.02 19.38
CA ILE A 21 4.25 0.52 20.74
C ILE A 21 3.13 1.54 20.97
N GLY A 22 2.88 2.43 20.00
CA GLY A 22 1.80 3.41 20.07
C GLY A 22 0.42 2.75 20.14
N LEU A 23 0.19 1.69 19.36
CA LEU A 23 -1.05 0.92 19.39
C LEU A 23 -1.24 0.20 20.73
N LEU A 24 -0.19 -0.40 21.27
CA LEU A 24 -0.23 -1.04 22.60
C LEU A 24 -0.54 -0.03 23.71
N ILE A 25 0.10 1.14 23.69
CA ILE A 25 -0.18 2.20 24.67
C ILE A 25 -1.61 2.72 24.51
N GLY A 26 -2.06 2.95 23.27
CA GLY A 26 -3.44 3.37 23.00
C GLY A 26 -4.46 2.34 23.50
N LEU A 27 -4.28 1.08 23.16
CA LEU A 27 -5.20 0.02 23.55
C LEU A 27 -5.22 -0.18 25.07
N VAL A 28 -4.06 -0.25 25.72
CA VAL A 28 -3.96 -0.61 27.14
C VAL A 28 -4.23 0.60 28.05
N VAL A 29 -3.63 1.75 27.77
CA VAL A 29 -3.74 2.93 28.63
C VAL A 29 -5.05 3.69 28.38
N LEU A 30 -5.40 3.94 27.12
CA LEU A 30 -6.64 4.66 26.81
C LEU A 30 -7.85 3.73 26.87
N GLY A 31 -7.75 2.54 26.28
CA GLY A 31 -8.87 1.61 26.16
C GLY A 31 -9.28 0.90 27.46
N TRP A 32 -8.34 0.61 28.36
CA TRP A 32 -8.65 -0.10 29.62
C TRP A 32 -8.38 0.73 30.89
N GLY A 33 -7.45 1.70 30.83
CA GLY A 33 -7.12 2.57 31.96
C GLY A 33 -8.05 3.77 32.10
N LEU A 34 -8.23 4.54 31.02
CA LEU A 34 -9.06 5.76 31.04
C LEU A 34 -10.56 5.47 30.87
N TRP A 35 -10.90 4.43 30.11
CA TRP A 35 -12.28 4.07 29.77
C TRP A 35 -12.58 2.60 30.06
N PRO A 36 -12.64 2.19 31.34
CA PRO A 36 -12.96 0.81 31.67
C PRO A 36 -14.32 0.42 31.08
N VAL A 37 -14.36 -0.73 30.39
CA VAL A 37 -15.60 -1.28 29.85
C VAL A 37 -16.51 -1.64 31.04
N GLN A 38 -17.57 -0.86 31.22
CA GLN A 38 -18.62 -1.18 32.18
C GLN A 38 -19.60 -2.11 31.48
N TRP A 39 -19.65 -3.36 31.93
CA TRP A 39 -20.71 -4.28 31.55
C TRP A 39 -21.93 -3.90 32.40
N THR A 40 -22.93 -3.27 31.78
CA THR A 40 -24.26 -3.12 32.36
C THR A 40 -25.00 -4.45 32.16
N ASP A 41 -25.63 -4.96 33.23
CA ASP A 41 -26.26 -6.28 33.25
C ASP A 41 -27.23 -6.47 32.07
N ALA A 42 -27.01 -7.53 31.28
CA ALA A 42 -27.90 -7.91 30.18
C ALA A 42 -29.23 -8.45 30.76
N GLY A 43 -30.34 -7.92 30.26
CA GLY A 43 -31.69 -8.27 30.74
C GLY A 43 -32.33 -9.40 29.93
N PRO A 44 -33.52 -9.90 30.33
CA PRO A 44 -34.30 -10.86 29.53
C PRO A 44 -34.59 -10.40 28.10
N ALA A 45 -34.67 -9.09 27.85
CA ALA A 45 -34.79 -8.50 26.52
C ALA A 45 -33.57 -8.77 25.59
N ASP A 46 -32.38 -8.97 26.16
CA ASP A 46 -31.14 -9.21 25.41
C ASP A 46 -30.88 -10.71 25.13
N LEU A 47 -31.78 -11.59 25.61
CA LEU A 47 -31.69 -13.03 25.38
C LEU A 47 -31.91 -13.39 23.91
N ARG A 48 -31.41 -14.56 23.50
CA ARG A 48 -31.74 -15.16 22.20
C ARG A 48 -33.25 -15.48 22.14
N ALA A 49 -33.85 -15.44 20.95
CA ALA A 49 -35.30 -15.56 20.78
C ALA A 49 -35.92 -16.83 21.41
N ASP A 50 -35.25 -17.97 21.35
CA ASP A 50 -35.67 -19.21 22.01
C ASP A 50 -35.62 -19.09 23.55
N ALA A 51 -34.58 -18.47 24.10
CA ALA A 51 -34.44 -18.24 25.53
C ALA A 51 -35.44 -17.18 26.06
N GLN A 52 -35.84 -16.21 25.23
CA GLN A 52 -36.93 -15.29 25.55
C GLN A 52 -38.25 -16.05 25.68
N GLU A 53 -38.53 -16.97 24.75
CA GLU A 53 -39.72 -17.83 24.78
C GLU A 53 -39.74 -18.71 26.03
N ASP A 54 -38.63 -19.38 26.34
CA ASP A 54 -38.49 -20.20 27.55
C ASP A 54 -38.67 -19.36 28.83
N HIS A 55 -38.12 -18.15 28.87
CA HIS A 55 -38.30 -17.22 29.98
C HIS A 55 -39.76 -16.84 30.18
N LEU A 56 -40.49 -16.57 29.10
CA LEU A 56 -41.91 -16.26 29.15
C LEU A 56 -42.74 -17.46 29.63
N ARG A 57 -42.46 -18.67 29.14
CA ARG A 57 -43.11 -19.92 29.61
C ARG A 57 -42.87 -20.15 31.10
N MET A 58 -41.63 -19.97 31.57
CA MET A 58 -41.31 -20.05 33.00
C MET A 58 -42.02 -18.98 33.84
N ALA A 59 -42.23 -17.78 33.29
CA ALA A 59 -42.98 -16.73 33.97
C ALA A 59 -44.47 -17.10 34.11
N ILE A 60 -45.06 -17.69 33.08
CA ILE A 60 -46.44 -18.21 33.07
C ILE A 60 -46.60 -19.33 34.10
N ASP A 61 -45.72 -20.34 34.06
CA ASP A 61 -45.77 -21.49 34.99
C ASP A 61 -45.57 -21.05 36.44
N SER A 62 -44.64 -20.12 36.67
CA SER A 62 -44.40 -19.54 37.99
C SER A 62 -45.63 -18.81 38.54
N ASN A 63 -46.38 -18.12 37.69
CA ASN A 63 -47.61 -17.43 38.09
C ASN A 63 -48.75 -18.41 38.36
N ALA A 64 -48.83 -19.50 37.59
CA ALA A 64 -49.81 -20.56 37.83
C ALA A 64 -49.56 -21.28 39.16
N TYR A 65 -48.28 -21.52 39.49
CA TYR A 65 -47.91 -22.16 40.76
C TYR A 65 -48.09 -21.24 41.97
N LYS A 66 -47.73 -19.96 41.85
CA LYS A 66 -47.87 -18.95 42.89
C LYS A 66 -48.31 -17.61 42.27
N PRO A 67 -49.61 -17.31 42.26
CA PRO A 67 -50.13 -16.07 41.68
C PRO A 67 -49.51 -14.85 42.37
N ASP A 68 -48.74 -14.07 41.62
CA ASP A 68 -48.05 -12.87 42.08
C ASP A 68 -48.02 -11.86 40.93
N GLN A 69 -48.98 -10.93 40.97
CA GLN A 69 -49.26 -10.01 39.87
C GLN A 69 -48.10 -9.05 39.60
N GLU A 70 -47.47 -8.53 40.65
CA GLU A 70 -46.34 -7.61 40.52
C GLU A 70 -45.14 -8.29 39.87
N LYS A 71 -44.87 -9.56 40.23
CA LYS A 71 -43.78 -10.33 39.61
C LYS A 71 -44.09 -10.74 38.17
N ALA A 72 -45.32 -11.12 37.88
CA ALA A 72 -45.76 -11.45 36.52
C ALA A 72 -45.57 -10.26 35.58
N GLN A 73 -46.03 -9.09 36.02
CA GLN A 73 -45.87 -7.85 35.27
C GLN A 73 -44.41 -7.46 35.08
N ARG A 74 -43.62 -7.50 36.15
CA ARG A 74 -42.20 -7.15 36.08
C ARG A 74 -41.45 -8.04 35.07
N ARG A 75 -41.61 -9.36 35.16
CA ARG A 75 -40.96 -10.32 34.24
C ARG A 75 -41.41 -10.15 32.80
N PHE A 76 -42.67 -9.78 32.61
CA PHE A 76 -43.20 -9.47 31.28
C PHE A 76 -42.60 -8.18 30.72
N SER A 77 -42.47 -7.12 31.54
CA SER A 77 -41.84 -5.86 31.11
C SER A 77 -40.33 -5.99 30.83
N GLU A 78 -39.64 -6.90 31.53
CA GLU A 78 -38.21 -7.17 31.35
C GLU A 78 -37.87 -7.83 29.99
N LEU A 79 -38.87 -8.37 29.28
CA LEU A 79 -38.72 -8.90 27.90
C LEU A 79 -38.72 -7.80 26.82
N GLY A 80 -39.02 -6.54 27.18
CA GLY A 80 -38.95 -5.39 26.29
C GLY A 80 -40.09 -5.30 25.27
N GLU A 81 -39.86 -4.57 24.17
CA GLU A 81 -40.90 -4.20 23.20
C GLU A 81 -41.55 -5.39 22.49
N GLY A 82 -40.82 -6.51 22.32
CA GLY A 82 -41.30 -7.73 21.67
C GLY A 82 -42.14 -8.67 22.54
N ALA A 83 -42.35 -8.34 23.82
CA ALA A 83 -43.03 -9.22 24.78
C ALA A 83 -44.46 -9.59 24.37
N ASN A 84 -45.20 -8.65 23.77
CA ASN A 84 -46.58 -8.87 23.33
C ASN A 84 -46.67 -9.84 22.15
N ASP A 85 -45.77 -9.69 21.17
CA ASP A 85 -45.71 -10.58 20.01
C ASP A 85 -45.27 -11.99 20.42
N LEU A 86 -44.32 -12.09 21.35
CA LEU A 86 -43.88 -13.36 21.91
C LEU A 86 -45.01 -14.05 22.70
N PHE A 87 -45.80 -13.29 23.46
CA PHE A 87 -46.95 -13.83 24.17
C PHE A 87 -48.06 -14.32 23.22
N ALA A 88 -48.30 -13.61 22.12
CA ALA A 88 -49.22 -14.08 21.08
C ALA A 88 -48.73 -15.38 20.42
N GLN A 89 -47.41 -15.54 20.25
CA GLN A 89 -46.82 -16.79 19.74
C GLN A 89 -47.00 -17.95 20.72
N VAL A 90 -46.77 -17.74 22.02
CA VAL A 90 -47.00 -18.76 23.05
C VAL A 90 -48.49 -19.12 23.18
N GLN A 91 -49.41 -18.17 22.97
CA GLN A 91 -50.85 -18.47 22.90
C GLN A 91 -51.22 -19.32 21.69
N ALA A 92 -50.62 -19.04 20.54
CA ALA A 92 -50.89 -19.79 19.31
C ALA A 92 -50.28 -21.20 19.34
N ASN A 93 -49.18 -21.39 20.08
CA ASN A 93 -48.49 -22.66 20.24
C ASN A 93 -48.14 -22.91 21.72
N PRO A 94 -49.11 -23.35 22.54
CA PRO A 94 -48.92 -23.50 23.99
C PRO A 94 -47.91 -24.58 24.39
N GLY A 95 -47.59 -25.52 23.48
CA GLY A 95 -46.66 -26.62 23.77
C GLY A 95 -47.07 -27.40 25.03
N ASP A 96 -46.17 -27.45 26.02
CA ASP A 96 -46.36 -28.13 27.30
C ASP A 96 -46.95 -27.22 28.41
N SER A 97 -47.17 -25.93 28.14
CA SER A 97 -47.77 -24.99 29.09
C SER A 97 -49.30 -25.15 29.15
N ASP A 98 -49.87 -25.09 30.35
CA ASP A 98 -51.32 -25.23 30.56
C ASP A 98 -52.07 -24.00 29.99
N LEU A 99 -53.09 -24.23 29.17
CA LEU A 99 -53.92 -23.17 28.60
C LEU A 99 -54.56 -22.29 29.68
N SER A 100 -54.93 -22.88 30.82
CA SER A 100 -55.49 -22.12 31.95
C SER A 100 -54.44 -21.23 32.65
N ALA A 101 -53.17 -21.64 32.64
CA ALA A 101 -52.05 -20.86 33.16
C ALA A 101 -51.75 -19.63 32.27
N ILE A 102 -51.82 -19.81 30.95
CA ILE A 102 -51.63 -18.74 29.97
C ILE A 102 -52.74 -17.68 30.12
N GLU A 103 -53.99 -18.10 30.26
CA GLU A 103 -55.13 -17.19 30.49
C GLU A 103 -55.02 -16.45 31.83
N ALA A 104 -54.60 -17.15 32.90
CA ALA A 104 -54.38 -16.53 34.20
C ALA A 104 -53.23 -15.51 34.18
N PHE A 105 -52.15 -15.79 33.44
CA PHE A 105 -51.04 -14.86 33.25
C PHE A 105 -51.47 -13.63 32.45
N ARG A 106 -52.30 -13.81 31.40
CA ARG A 106 -52.89 -12.69 30.64
C ARG A 106 -53.66 -11.72 31.54
N GLN A 107 -54.50 -12.26 32.42
CA GLN A 107 -55.27 -11.44 33.36
C GLN A 107 -54.35 -10.70 34.36
N ALA A 108 -53.24 -11.33 34.77
CA ALA A 108 -52.27 -10.72 35.67
C ALA A 108 -51.54 -9.51 35.03
N ILE A 109 -51.24 -9.56 33.73
CA ILE A 109 -50.57 -8.47 33.00
C ILE A 109 -51.52 -7.38 32.48
N GLU A 110 -52.81 -7.68 32.26
CA GLU A 110 -53.80 -6.70 31.75
C GLU A 110 -54.31 -5.71 32.84
N VAL A 111 -54.27 -6.08 34.12
CA VAL A 111 -54.97 -5.32 35.19
C VAL A 111 -54.18 -4.13 35.75
N GLN A 112 -52.92 -3.94 35.35
CA GLN A 112 -52.18 -2.76 35.76
C GLN A 112 -51.27 -2.36 34.60
N ALA A 113 -51.58 -1.28 33.89
CA ALA A 113 -50.58 -0.54 33.15
C ALA A 113 -50.15 0.63 34.05
N PRO A 114 -49.06 0.51 34.84
CA PRO A 114 -48.46 1.68 35.45
C PRO A 114 -47.83 2.53 34.35
N ALA A 115 -47.99 3.85 34.51
CA ALA A 115 -47.32 4.88 33.75
C ALA A 115 -45.79 4.67 33.74
N PRO A 116 -45.06 5.23 32.76
CA PRO A 116 -43.62 5.07 32.67
C PRO A 116 -43.00 5.62 33.97
N THR A 117 -42.35 4.74 34.72
CA THR A 117 -41.45 5.17 35.78
C THR A 117 -40.20 5.68 35.09
N GLU A 118 -40.04 7.00 35.03
CA GLU A 118 -38.72 7.61 34.78
C GLU A 118 -37.78 7.15 35.90
N GLU A 119 -37.01 6.10 35.63
CA GLU A 119 -35.79 5.84 36.38
C GLU A 119 -34.85 7.01 36.15
N GLY A 120 -34.52 7.67 37.25
CA GLY A 120 -33.70 8.86 37.27
C GLY A 120 -32.43 8.68 36.46
N ALA A 121 -32.36 9.44 35.36
CA ALA A 121 -31.09 9.89 34.82
C ALA A 121 -30.35 10.60 35.96
N THR A 122 -29.35 9.92 36.51
CA THR A 122 -28.31 10.62 37.24
C THR A 122 -27.55 11.44 36.20
N GLU A 123 -27.89 12.72 36.11
CA GLU A 123 -27.00 13.73 35.52
C GLU A 123 -25.69 13.75 36.31
N GLY A 124 -24.76 12.91 35.88
CA GLY A 124 -23.31 13.11 36.06
C GLY A 124 -22.71 13.79 34.84
N GLY A 125 -23.47 14.65 34.17
CA GLY A 125 -23.02 15.47 33.04
C GLY A 125 -22.25 16.69 33.52
N GLY A 126 -21.06 16.47 34.10
CA GLY A 126 -20.23 17.55 34.61
C GLY A 126 -18.75 17.29 34.43
N SER A 127 -18.13 17.99 33.48
CA SER A 127 -16.67 18.18 33.38
C SER A 127 -15.81 17.08 32.73
N ASN A 128 -16.34 16.24 31.84
CA ASN A 128 -15.48 15.38 31.00
C ASN A 128 -15.50 15.76 29.51
N LEU A 129 -16.53 16.45 29.01
CA LEU A 129 -16.56 16.89 27.60
C LEU A 129 -15.62 18.07 27.35
N THR A 130 -15.56 19.05 28.26
CA THR A 130 -14.58 20.15 28.19
C THR A 130 -13.15 19.62 28.33
N LEU A 131 -12.90 18.68 29.24
CA LEU A 131 -11.59 18.03 29.38
C LEU A 131 -11.22 17.26 28.10
N LEU A 132 -12.17 16.52 27.51
CA LEU A 132 -11.95 15.73 26.30
C LEU A 132 -11.77 16.63 25.06
N LEU A 133 -12.54 17.70 24.93
CA LEU A 133 -12.37 18.67 23.86
C LEU A 133 -11.06 19.44 24.01
N VAL A 134 -10.66 19.80 25.23
CA VAL A 134 -9.35 20.43 25.49
C VAL A 134 -8.22 19.44 25.21
N MET A 135 -8.31 18.18 25.62
CA MET A 135 -7.30 17.17 25.29
C MET A 135 -7.22 16.90 23.79
N CYS A 136 -8.36 16.79 23.10
CA CYS A 136 -8.40 16.58 21.65
C CYS A 136 -7.84 17.79 20.89
N LEU A 137 -8.13 19.01 21.37
CA LEU A 137 -7.58 20.23 20.79
C LEU A 137 -6.08 20.36 21.09
N VAL A 138 -5.62 19.96 22.28
CA VAL A 138 -4.20 19.91 22.62
C VAL A 138 -3.46 18.85 21.80
N THR A 139 -4.03 17.67 21.56
CA THR A 139 -3.40 16.66 20.70
C THR A 139 -3.40 17.08 19.24
N VAL A 140 -4.45 17.72 18.74
CA VAL A 140 -4.48 18.28 17.38
C VAL A 140 -3.49 19.43 17.24
N VAL A 141 -3.35 20.29 18.26
CA VAL A 141 -2.35 21.37 18.27
C VAL A 141 -0.93 20.82 18.40
N LEU A 142 -0.69 19.79 19.22
CA LEU A 142 0.61 19.13 19.32
C LEU A 142 0.97 18.37 18.05
N ALA A 143 0.02 17.65 17.45
CA ALA A 143 0.22 16.96 16.18
C ALA A 143 0.40 17.95 15.03
N GLY A 144 -0.37 19.04 15.02
CA GLY A 144 -0.24 20.14 14.07
C GLY A 144 1.06 20.92 14.25
N ALA A 145 1.49 21.15 15.49
CA ALA A 145 2.77 21.80 15.80
C ALA A 145 3.95 20.87 15.52
N LEU A 146 3.83 19.55 15.72
CA LEU A 146 4.82 18.56 15.29
C LEU A 146 4.87 18.44 13.78
N ALA A 147 3.74 18.37 13.09
CA ALA A 147 3.67 18.34 11.64
C ALA A 147 4.22 19.64 11.05
N ALA A 148 3.82 20.79 11.56
CA ALA A 148 4.37 22.09 11.19
C ALA A 148 5.86 22.15 11.54
N TYR A 149 6.29 21.67 12.70
CA TYR A 149 7.71 21.59 13.06
C TYR A 149 8.46 20.67 12.11
N PHE A 150 7.95 19.52 11.70
CA PHE A 150 8.61 18.64 10.72
C PHE A 150 8.59 19.21 9.29
N LEU A 151 7.52 19.91 8.91
CA LEU A 151 7.39 20.56 7.60
C LEU A 151 8.21 21.86 7.50
N LEU A 152 8.34 22.62 8.60
CA LEU A 152 9.10 23.87 8.71
C LEU A 152 10.56 23.61 9.12
N ARG A 153 10.82 22.52 9.84
CA ARG A 153 12.12 21.82 9.88
C ARG A 153 12.25 20.96 8.62
N LYS A 154 11.93 21.55 7.47
CA LYS A 154 12.71 21.37 6.26
C LYS A 154 14.10 21.98 6.55
N GLY A 155 14.83 21.34 7.47
CA GLY A 155 16.28 21.39 7.42
C GLY A 155 16.67 20.98 6.00
N PRO A 156 17.78 21.52 5.46
CA PRO A 156 18.25 21.08 4.16
C PRO A 156 18.28 19.56 4.22
N SER A 157 17.39 18.92 3.47
CA SER A 157 17.42 17.50 3.27
C SER A 157 18.67 17.27 2.44
N THR A 158 19.82 17.23 3.09
CA THR A 158 20.97 16.44 2.70
C THR A 158 20.59 14.96 2.83
N THR A 159 19.49 14.58 2.19
CA THR A 159 19.45 13.30 1.52
C THR A 159 20.36 13.55 0.34
N THR A 160 21.61 13.13 0.42
CA THR A 160 22.43 13.01 -0.79
C THR A 160 21.57 12.25 -1.78
N ALA A 161 21.13 12.93 -2.85
CA ALA A 161 20.23 12.35 -3.84
C ALA A 161 20.85 11.01 -4.27
N SER A 162 20.09 9.91 -4.23
CA SER A 162 20.62 8.63 -4.69
C SER A 162 21.09 8.77 -6.13
N PRO A 163 22.12 8.01 -6.58
CA PRO A 163 22.56 8.05 -7.97
C PRO A 163 21.40 7.89 -8.97
N ALA A 164 20.45 6.99 -8.69
CA ALA A 164 19.23 6.81 -9.47
C ALA A 164 18.33 8.07 -9.51
N SER A 165 18.15 8.78 -8.39
CA SER A 165 17.36 10.02 -8.38
C SER A 165 18.03 11.15 -9.16
N GLN A 166 19.36 11.26 -9.07
CA GLN A 166 20.13 12.24 -9.86
C GLN A 166 20.08 11.89 -11.35
N ALA A 167 20.23 10.61 -11.70
CA ALA A 167 20.08 10.12 -13.07
C ALA A 167 18.73 10.50 -13.67
N GLN A 168 17.63 10.36 -12.92
CA GLN A 168 16.31 10.76 -13.39
C GLN A 168 16.21 12.28 -13.63
N GLU A 169 16.83 13.09 -12.77
CA GLU A 169 16.92 14.54 -12.99
C GLU A 169 17.70 14.88 -14.26
N PHE A 170 18.80 14.19 -14.55
CA PHE A 170 19.54 14.34 -15.80
C PHE A 170 18.68 13.97 -17.02
N SER A 171 18.01 12.81 -16.99
CA SER A 171 17.14 12.37 -18.09
C SER A 171 16.02 13.36 -18.39
N ASN A 172 15.50 14.06 -17.38
CA ASN A 172 14.45 15.06 -17.57
C ASN A 172 14.97 16.41 -18.12
N GLN A 173 16.25 16.71 -17.93
CA GLN A 173 16.87 17.97 -18.40
C GLN A 173 17.42 17.87 -19.82
N VAL A 174 17.67 16.66 -20.32
CA VAL A 174 18.20 16.43 -21.67
C VAL A 174 17.07 16.57 -22.70
N GLU A 175 17.32 17.40 -23.70
CA GLU A 175 16.38 17.62 -24.80
C GLU A 175 16.30 16.38 -25.70
N ARG A 176 15.08 15.94 -26.01
CA ARG A 176 14.84 14.81 -26.92
C ARG A 176 15.14 15.21 -28.36
N THR A 177 15.55 14.25 -29.17
CA THR A 177 15.78 14.46 -30.59
C THR A 177 14.44 14.75 -31.29
N ASP A 178 14.35 15.91 -31.92
CA ASP A 178 13.24 16.22 -32.81
C ASP A 178 13.44 15.55 -34.18
N TYR A 179 12.99 14.30 -34.27
CA TYR A 179 13.04 13.52 -35.52
C TYR A 179 12.27 14.18 -36.67
N ALA A 180 11.20 14.92 -36.38
CA ALA A 180 10.42 15.62 -37.40
C ALA A 180 11.21 16.79 -37.99
N ALA A 181 11.92 17.56 -37.16
CA ALA A 181 12.83 18.62 -37.62
C ALA A 181 14.01 18.08 -38.45
N LEU A 182 14.43 16.83 -38.20
CA LEU A 182 15.44 16.11 -39.00
C LEU A 182 14.89 15.52 -40.31
N GLY A 183 13.59 15.71 -40.61
CA GLY A 183 12.95 15.14 -41.79
C GLY A 183 12.75 13.63 -41.74
N GLN A 184 12.82 13.03 -40.54
CA GLN A 184 12.55 11.62 -40.30
C GLN A 184 11.12 11.42 -39.81
N GLU A 185 10.63 10.18 -39.87
CA GLU A 185 9.34 9.82 -39.30
C GLU A 185 9.38 9.99 -37.78
N THR A 186 8.32 10.56 -37.19
CA THR A 186 8.22 10.70 -35.74
C THR A 186 8.12 9.32 -35.09
N PRO A 187 8.98 8.98 -34.11
CA PRO A 187 8.84 7.73 -33.38
C PRO A 187 7.54 7.72 -32.60
N MET A 188 6.95 6.53 -32.51
CA MET A 188 5.74 6.26 -31.73
C MET A 188 5.98 6.45 -30.23
N SER A 189 7.17 6.05 -29.76
CA SER A 189 7.60 6.20 -28.36
C SER A 189 9.03 6.71 -28.29
N GLN A 190 9.30 7.60 -27.34
CA GLN A 190 10.65 8.10 -27.04
C GLN A 190 10.91 8.09 -25.53
N PHE A 191 11.95 7.38 -25.11
CA PHE A 191 12.38 7.30 -23.72
C PHE A 191 13.77 7.88 -23.56
N MET A 192 14.03 8.43 -22.38
CA MET A 192 15.36 8.93 -21.99
C MET A 192 15.73 8.25 -20.69
N THR A 193 16.88 7.58 -20.69
CA THR A 193 17.42 6.93 -19.50
C THR A 193 18.87 7.35 -19.29
N THR A 194 19.28 7.45 -18.03
CA THR A 194 20.63 7.82 -17.65
C THR A 194 21.12 6.84 -16.59
N TYR A 195 22.29 6.26 -16.81
CA TYR A 195 23.03 5.61 -15.75
C TYR A 195 23.99 6.61 -15.11
N LEU A 196 24.11 6.56 -13.78
CA LEU A 196 25.11 7.29 -13.01
C LEU A 196 25.90 6.32 -12.12
N GLN A 197 27.22 6.51 -12.03
CA GLN A 197 28.07 5.68 -11.18
C GLN A 197 27.56 5.67 -9.73
N GLY A 198 27.45 4.46 -9.18
CA GLY A 198 26.84 4.20 -7.88
C GLY A 198 25.42 3.64 -7.97
N ASP A 199 24.81 3.62 -9.16
CA ASP A 199 23.59 2.86 -9.39
C ASP A 199 23.90 1.42 -9.81
N ASP A 200 24.27 0.59 -8.83
CA ASP A 200 24.72 -0.79 -9.07
C ASP A 200 23.61 -1.77 -9.47
N LEU A 201 22.36 -1.28 -9.49
CA LEU A 201 21.12 -2.00 -9.82
C LEU A 201 20.41 -1.40 -11.04
N PHE A 202 21.09 -0.56 -11.82
CA PHE A 202 20.52 0.07 -13.00
C PHE A 202 20.02 -0.98 -14.02
N ASP A 203 18.71 -0.97 -14.24
CA ASP A 203 17.95 -1.86 -15.13
C ASP A 203 16.60 -1.22 -15.46
N ASP A 204 16.60 -0.28 -16.41
CA ASP A 204 15.40 0.45 -16.81
C ASP A 204 14.65 -0.31 -17.91
N SER A 205 13.32 -0.45 -17.76
CA SER A 205 12.43 -1.00 -18.79
C SER A 205 11.27 -0.05 -19.11
N PHE A 206 10.85 -0.06 -20.36
CA PHE A 206 9.83 0.84 -20.90
C PHE A 206 8.87 0.07 -21.80
N SER A 207 7.58 0.11 -21.45
CA SER A 207 6.51 -0.46 -22.27
C SER A 207 6.30 0.35 -23.54
N ILE A 208 6.14 -0.35 -24.67
CA ILE A 208 5.86 0.22 -25.97
C ILE A 208 4.40 -0.08 -26.29
N ASP A 209 3.58 0.95 -26.19
CA ASP A 209 2.15 0.88 -26.53
C ASP A 209 1.87 1.65 -27.83
N SER A 210 0.87 1.18 -28.58
CA SER A 210 0.38 1.89 -29.74
C SER A 210 -0.35 3.19 -29.33
N PRO A 211 -0.59 4.14 -30.25
CA PRO A 211 -1.41 5.32 -29.97
C PRO A 211 -2.84 5.00 -29.50
N SER A 212 -3.34 3.78 -29.74
CA SER A 212 -4.63 3.29 -29.24
C SER A 212 -4.55 2.61 -27.88
N GLY A 213 -3.36 2.53 -27.26
CA GLY A 213 -3.12 1.88 -25.98
C GLY A 213 -2.96 0.35 -26.05
N GLU A 214 -2.71 -0.22 -27.22
CA GLU A 214 -2.40 -1.65 -27.34
C GLU A 214 -0.92 -1.89 -27.04
N PHE A 215 -0.62 -2.85 -26.16
CA PHE A 215 0.75 -3.30 -25.92
C PHE A 215 1.35 -3.94 -27.18
N LEU A 216 2.46 -3.37 -27.66
CA LEU A 216 3.20 -3.84 -28.83
C LEU A 216 4.53 -4.51 -28.45
N GLY A 217 5.15 -4.13 -27.33
CA GLY A 217 6.42 -4.69 -26.90
C GLY A 217 7.02 -3.95 -25.72
N GLU A 218 8.28 -4.22 -25.43
CA GLU A 218 9.03 -3.57 -24.35
C GLU A 218 10.47 -3.35 -24.79
N CYS A 219 11.11 -2.28 -24.31
CA CYS A 219 12.54 -2.08 -24.49
C CYS A 219 13.18 -1.63 -23.19
N GLY A 220 14.49 -1.81 -23.06
CA GLY A 220 15.18 -1.43 -21.83
C GLY A 220 16.69 -1.36 -21.97
N VAL A 221 17.30 -0.89 -20.89
CA VAL A 221 18.75 -0.79 -20.73
C VAL A 221 19.14 -1.30 -19.35
N GLY A 222 20.00 -2.32 -19.32
CA GLY A 222 20.53 -2.90 -18.09
C GLY A 222 22.05 -2.95 -18.03
N ILE A 223 22.60 -3.07 -16.83
CA ILE A 223 24.03 -3.34 -16.64
C ILE A 223 24.35 -4.74 -17.17
N SER A 224 25.22 -4.82 -18.18
CA SER A 224 25.68 -6.10 -18.69
C SER A 224 26.91 -6.61 -17.93
N GLU A 225 27.88 -5.74 -17.65
CA GLU A 225 29.15 -6.13 -17.06
C GLU A 225 29.85 -4.97 -16.33
N ALA A 226 30.57 -5.28 -15.26
CA ALA A 226 31.45 -4.35 -14.55
C ALA A 226 32.92 -4.82 -14.63
N ILE A 227 33.85 -3.88 -14.58
CA ILE A 227 35.29 -4.16 -14.61
C ILE A 227 35.93 -4.01 -13.23
N GLY A 228 36.85 -4.91 -12.90
CA GLY A 228 37.59 -4.88 -11.63
C GLY A 228 36.75 -5.32 -10.43
N VAL A 229 37.15 -4.87 -9.25
CA VAL A 229 36.51 -5.20 -7.96
C VAL A 229 36.30 -3.93 -7.14
N GLY A 230 35.30 -3.96 -6.26
CA GLY A 230 34.97 -2.88 -5.33
C GLY A 230 33.59 -2.27 -5.58
N GLU A 231 33.13 -1.50 -4.59
CA GLU A 231 31.90 -0.73 -4.64
C GLU A 231 32.22 0.77 -4.71
N PRO A 232 31.48 1.57 -5.49
CA PRO A 232 30.42 1.15 -6.41
C PRO A 232 30.98 0.38 -7.63
N LYS A 233 30.14 -0.44 -8.27
CA LYS A 233 30.52 -1.20 -9.46
C LYS A 233 30.97 -0.26 -10.55
N LYS A 234 32.08 -0.61 -11.20
CA LYS A 234 32.61 0.12 -12.36
C LYS A 234 32.05 -0.48 -13.63
N VAL A 235 30.81 -0.10 -13.97
CA VAL A 235 30.10 -0.63 -15.14
C VAL A 235 30.85 -0.34 -16.44
N THR A 236 31.16 -1.39 -17.21
CA THR A 236 31.94 -1.32 -18.45
C THR A 236 31.11 -1.59 -19.71
N ALA A 237 29.93 -2.20 -19.55
CA ALA A 237 29.01 -2.46 -20.65
C ALA A 237 27.55 -2.47 -20.20
N PHE A 238 26.66 -2.06 -21.10
CA PHE A 238 25.20 -2.09 -20.94
C PHE A 238 24.57 -2.96 -22.02
N GLU A 239 23.50 -3.66 -21.67
CA GLU A 239 22.65 -4.34 -22.64
C GLU A 239 21.44 -3.48 -22.96
N ILE A 240 21.23 -3.23 -24.24
CA ILE A 240 20.05 -2.58 -24.79
C ILE A 240 19.25 -3.69 -25.47
N TRP A 241 18.01 -3.85 -25.07
CA TRP A 241 17.17 -4.94 -25.56
C TRP A 241 15.82 -4.43 -26.08
N LEU A 242 15.28 -5.15 -27.05
CA LEU A 242 13.96 -4.92 -27.66
C LEU A 242 13.20 -6.24 -27.70
N PHE A 243 12.05 -6.26 -27.04
CA PHE A 243 11.07 -7.32 -27.09
C PHE A 243 9.84 -6.84 -27.89
N ASP A 244 9.33 -7.72 -28.74
CA ASP A 244 8.14 -7.47 -29.56
C ASP A 244 7.11 -8.56 -29.28
N LYS A 245 5.86 -8.18 -29.02
CA LYS A 245 4.76 -9.12 -28.75
C LYS A 245 4.54 -10.14 -29.88
N ASN A 246 4.85 -9.77 -31.12
CA ASN A 246 4.70 -10.62 -32.30
C ASN A 246 5.98 -11.40 -32.64
N ASP A 247 7.04 -11.26 -31.85
CA ASP A 247 8.32 -11.95 -32.01
C ASP A 247 8.62 -12.79 -30.76
N ILE A 248 9.13 -14.01 -30.96
CA ILE A 248 9.48 -14.90 -29.83
C ILE A 248 10.89 -14.64 -29.31
N GLN A 249 11.68 -13.82 -30.00
CA GLN A 249 13.05 -13.51 -29.63
C GLN A 249 13.21 -12.05 -29.23
N THR A 250 13.87 -11.83 -28.10
CA THR A 250 14.38 -10.52 -27.72
C THR A 250 15.67 -10.24 -28.48
N VAL A 251 15.73 -9.09 -29.15
CA VAL A 251 16.94 -8.62 -29.82
C VAL A 251 17.75 -7.80 -28.82
N THR A 252 19.02 -8.14 -28.64
CA THR A 252 19.90 -7.48 -27.67
C THR A 252 21.20 -7.02 -28.32
N LYS A 253 21.59 -5.78 -28.05
CA LYS A 253 22.91 -5.22 -28.37
C LYS A 253 23.61 -4.80 -27.10
N VAL A 254 24.93 -4.93 -27.09
CA VAL A 254 25.74 -4.62 -25.91
C VAL A 254 26.58 -3.38 -26.19
N LEU A 255 26.23 -2.26 -25.56
CA LEU A 255 26.98 -1.01 -25.58
C LEU A 255 28.20 -1.13 -24.66
N MET A 256 29.40 -1.10 -25.25
CA MET A 256 30.67 -1.33 -24.56
C MET A 256 31.46 -0.05 -24.39
N SER A 257 32.18 0.06 -23.27
CA SER A 257 33.25 1.04 -23.12
C SER A 257 34.33 0.84 -24.19
N SER A 258 35.10 1.88 -24.50
CA SER A 258 36.18 1.82 -25.49
C SER A 258 37.23 0.76 -25.13
N HIS A 259 37.53 0.60 -23.84
CA HIS A 259 38.40 -0.47 -23.35
C HIS A 259 37.77 -1.85 -23.58
N ALA A 260 36.50 -2.04 -23.20
CA ALA A 260 35.82 -3.32 -23.33
C ALA A 260 35.67 -3.78 -24.79
N PHE A 261 35.52 -2.84 -25.72
CA PHE A 261 35.44 -3.15 -27.14
C PHE A 261 36.81 -3.51 -27.76
N THR A 262 37.91 -3.02 -27.18
CA THR A 262 39.28 -3.29 -27.65
C THR A 262 39.87 -4.57 -27.05
N ASP A 263 39.45 -4.94 -25.83
CA ASP A 263 39.83 -6.19 -25.19
C ASP A 263 39.08 -7.37 -25.82
N GLU A 264 39.81 -8.21 -26.57
CA GLU A 264 39.26 -9.37 -27.26
C GLU A 264 38.53 -10.33 -26.32
N THR A 265 39.08 -10.57 -25.13
CA THR A 265 38.51 -11.53 -24.18
C THR A 265 37.20 -11.00 -23.61
N LEU A 266 37.18 -9.71 -23.24
CA LEU A 266 35.99 -9.06 -22.72
C LEU A 266 34.91 -8.96 -23.79
N ARG A 267 35.27 -8.55 -25.01
CA ARG A 267 34.35 -8.44 -26.15
C ARG A 267 33.74 -9.78 -26.52
N GLN A 268 34.53 -10.86 -26.59
CA GLN A 268 34.01 -12.21 -26.91
C GLN A 268 33.01 -12.70 -25.87
N ARG A 269 33.27 -12.46 -24.58
CA ARG A 269 32.35 -12.82 -23.50
C ARG A 269 31.04 -12.04 -23.59
N LEU A 270 31.11 -10.74 -23.88
CA LEU A 270 29.92 -9.91 -24.05
C LEU A 270 29.16 -10.22 -25.35
N ALA A 271 29.84 -10.68 -26.41
CA ALA A 271 29.20 -11.13 -27.65
C ALA A 271 28.25 -12.32 -27.45
N ALA A 272 28.41 -13.07 -26.34
CA ALA A 272 27.47 -14.12 -25.97
C ALA A 272 26.14 -13.58 -25.38
N LYS A 273 26.10 -12.31 -24.97
CA LYS A 273 24.91 -11.63 -24.41
C LYS A 273 24.12 -10.84 -25.45
N GLY A 274 24.79 -10.37 -26.51
CA GLY A 274 24.18 -9.62 -27.60
C GLY A 274 25.24 -9.10 -28.59
N GLU A 275 24.79 -8.44 -29.65
CA GLU A 275 25.71 -7.89 -30.67
C GLU A 275 26.59 -6.77 -30.06
N PRO A 276 27.93 -6.88 -30.11
CA PRO A 276 28.82 -5.86 -29.58
C PRO A 276 28.73 -4.52 -30.31
N PHE A 277 28.62 -3.44 -29.56
CA PHE A 277 28.60 -2.07 -30.09
C PHE A 277 29.48 -1.14 -29.25
N GLN A 278 30.36 -0.36 -29.88
CA GLN A 278 31.23 0.58 -29.17
C GLN A 278 30.47 1.86 -28.80
N SER A 279 30.57 2.27 -27.53
CA SER A 279 30.09 3.58 -27.08
C SER A 279 30.92 4.72 -27.65
N ASN A 280 30.24 5.65 -28.32
CA ASN A 280 30.77 6.95 -28.70
C ASN A 280 29.65 8.00 -28.56
N PRO A 281 29.94 9.25 -28.16
CA PRO A 281 28.94 10.31 -28.17
C PRO A 281 28.30 10.47 -29.55
N GLY A 282 26.97 10.50 -29.60
CA GLY A 282 26.19 10.59 -30.83
C GLY A 282 26.08 9.30 -31.63
N ALA A 283 26.68 8.18 -31.18
CA ALA A 283 26.50 6.90 -31.85
C ALA A 283 25.06 6.41 -31.73
N GLU A 284 24.56 5.81 -32.81
CA GLU A 284 23.23 5.22 -32.88
C GLU A 284 23.35 3.73 -33.19
N MET A 285 22.64 2.92 -32.41
CA MET A 285 22.46 1.50 -32.69
C MET A 285 21.00 1.20 -32.98
N VAL A 286 20.77 0.34 -33.97
CA VAL A 286 19.43 -0.04 -34.40
C VAL A 286 19.16 -1.49 -33.99
N LEU A 287 18.05 -1.72 -33.30
CA LEU A 287 17.50 -3.03 -32.97
C LEU A 287 16.19 -3.20 -33.73
N GLU A 288 16.03 -4.32 -34.43
CA GLU A 288 14.83 -4.58 -35.24
C GLU A 288 14.28 -5.96 -34.93
N THR A 289 12.98 -6.02 -34.68
CA THR A 289 12.19 -7.26 -34.58
C THR A 289 11.31 -7.40 -35.83
N ALA A 290 10.35 -8.33 -35.79
CA ALA A 290 9.31 -8.44 -36.81
C ALA A 290 8.55 -7.13 -37.04
N THR A 291 8.05 -6.47 -35.98
CA THR A 291 7.13 -5.33 -36.09
C THR A 291 7.64 -4.03 -35.48
N LEU A 292 8.76 -4.04 -34.76
CA LEU A 292 9.31 -2.86 -34.10
C LEU A 292 10.74 -2.58 -34.58
N ARG A 293 11.07 -1.29 -34.61
CA ARG A 293 12.43 -0.79 -34.80
C ARG A 293 12.74 0.18 -33.67
N LEU A 294 13.80 -0.09 -32.92
CA LEU A 294 14.35 0.77 -31.88
C LEU A 294 15.66 1.37 -32.37
N VAL A 295 15.81 2.69 -32.24
CA VAL A 295 17.09 3.38 -32.36
C VAL A 295 17.49 3.84 -30.97
N ALA A 296 18.60 3.30 -30.47
CA ALA A 296 19.22 3.73 -29.22
C ALA A 296 20.40 4.65 -29.54
N ARG A 297 20.30 5.92 -29.13
CA ARG A 297 21.30 6.97 -29.36
C ARG A 297 22.02 7.29 -28.07
N VAL A 298 23.36 7.33 -28.12
CA VAL A 298 24.18 7.86 -27.03
C VAL A 298 24.13 9.38 -27.09
N VAL A 299 23.30 9.98 -26.24
CA VAL A 299 23.14 11.45 -26.22
C VAL A 299 24.34 12.09 -25.57
N ASP A 300 24.77 11.55 -24.44
CA ASP A 300 25.94 12.03 -23.72
C ASP A 300 26.57 10.90 -22.90
N MET A 301 27.88 10.97 -22.70
CA MET A 301 28.60 9.98 -21.91
C MET A 301 29.90 10.53 -21.34
N ASN A 302 30.20 10.14 -20.11
CA ASN A 302 31.45 10.40 -19.44
C ASN A 302 32.02 9.08 -18.89
N TYR A 303 33.29 8.83 -19.20
CA TYR A 303 34.03 7.75 -18.54
C TYR A 303 34.54 8.22 -17.19
N GLY A 304 34.54 7.31 -16.21
CA GLY A 304 35.09 7.59 -14.91
C GLY A 304 36.60 7.72 -14.93
N SER A 305 37.12 8.52 -13.99
CA SER A 305 38.54 8.71 -13.77
C SER A 305 38.99 7.96 -12.52
N GLY A 306 40.21 7.39 -12.55
CA GLY A 306 40.76 6.71 -11.40
C GLY A 306 41.87 5.72 -11.75
N ALA A 307 42.06 4.71 -10.89
CA ALA A 307 43.12 3.71 -11.04
C ALA A 307 42.84 2.64 -12.12
N MET A 308 41.67 2.67 -12.78
CA MET A 308 41.37 1.77 -13.89
C MET A 308 41.94 2.31 -15.21
N PRO A 309 42.10 1.47 -16.24
CA PRO A 309 42.46 1.94 -17.58
C PRO A 309 41.52 3.04 -18.08
N ALA A 310 42.06 3.99 -18.84
CA ALA A 310 41.24 5.07 -19.41
C ALA A 310 40.13 4.50 -20.32
N GLY A 311 38.92 5.04 -20.20
CA GLY A 311 37.78 4.60 -21.00
C GLY A 311 37.30 3.19 -20.68
N SER A 312 37.52 2.70 -19.46
CA SER A 312 37.13 1.34 -19.06
C SER A 312 35.81 1.21 -18.34
N TYR A 313 35.25 2.29 -17.79
CA TYR A 313 33.95 2.27 -17.13
C TYR A 313 33.27 3.63 -17.24
N PHE A 314 31.94 3.63 -17.18
CA PHE A 314 31.14 4.83 -17.28
C PHE A 314 30.95 5.47 -15.91
N GLU A 315 31.18 6.78 -15.84
CA GLU A 315 30.70 7.62 -14.74
C GLU A 315 29.24 8.01 -14.98
N ARG A 316 28.91 8.31 -16.24
CA ARG A 316 27.56 8.63 -16.67
C ARG A 316 27.37 8.22 -18.13
N VAL A 317 26.19 7.71 -18.47
CA VAL A 317 25.77 7.56 -19.87
C VAL A 317 24.28 7.86 -19.96
N THR A 318 23.91 8.69 -20.93
CA THR A 318 22.53 9.04 -21.22
C THR A 318 22.17 8.51 -22.60
N LEU A 319 21.08 7.74 -22.65
CA LEU A 319 20.58 7.08 -23.84
C LEU A 319 19.17 7.57 -24.16
N GLU A 320 18.96 7.90 -25.42
CA GLU A 320 17.64 8.11 -25.98
C GLU A 320 17.23 6.85 -26.74
N LEU A 321 16.04 6.33 -26.42
CA LEU A 321 15.43 5.17 -27.06
C LEU A 321 14.23 5.64 -27.85
N ALA A 322 14.33 5.65 -29.18
CA ALA A 322 13.25 6.02 -30.08
C ALA A 322 12.72 4.78 -30.79
N VAL A 323 11.40 4.56 -30.77
CA VAL A 323 10.77 3.34 -31.30
C VAL A 323 9.76 3.69 -32.39
N TRP A 324 9.83 2.94 -33.49
CA TRP A 324 8.88 2.98 -34.61
C TRP A 324 8.24 1.61 -34.80
N GLN A 325 6.99 1.61 -35.26
CA GLN A 325 6.35 0.43 -35.77
C GLN A 325 6.76 0.24 -37.24
N LYS A 326 7.26 -0.94 -37.58
CA LYS A 326 7.61 -1.28 -38.96
C LYS A 326 6.33 -1.48 -39.79
N PRO A 327 6.33 -1.08 -41.07
CA PRO A 327 5.25 -1.44 -41.98
C PRO A 327 5.16 -2.97 -42.06
N GLN A 328 3.96 -3.53 -41.97
CA GLN A 328 3.76 -4.96 -42.22
C GLN A 328 4.08 -5.23 -43.70
N SER A 329 5.17 -5.97 -43.96
CA SER A 329 5.55 -6.43 -45.30
C SER A 329 4.82 -7.71 -45.68
#